data_AF-V9L5R6-F1
#
_entry.id   AF-V9L5R6-F1
#
_cell.length_a   1.000
_cell.length_b   1.000
_cell.length_c   1.000
_cell.angle_alpha   90.00
_cell.angle_beta   90.00
_cell.angle_gamma   90.00
#
_symmetry.space_group_name_H-M   'P 1'
#
loop_
_entity.id
_entity.type
_entity.pdbx_description
1 polymer ?
#
loop_
_entity_poly.entity_id
_entity_poly.type
_entity_poly.pdbx_seq_one_letter_code
_entity_poly.pdbx_strand_id
1 'polypeptide(L)'
;MHKLYKQQLEEMIKLQNSCLCSIERQKKKFKELSKSLKQCSRSARAGEVEGLKLIQEMMKERQNVFFEMEAFLPKKNGLYLNLVLGNVNVTLLSKQAKFAYKDEYEKFKLYLTIILLLISFTCRFLLNSRVIDSLFNFLLVWYYCTLTIREGILVNNGSRIKGWWVFHHYVSAFLSGVMLTWPDYLMYQMFRNQFLSYSMYQSKFIVLTSFTTHVFVELFP
;
A
#
# COMPACT_ATOMS: atom_id res chain seq x y z
N MET A 1 -18.60 -3.67 -30.49
CA MET A 1 -18.29 -3.35 -29.08
C MET A 1 -16.98 -3.97 -28.60
N HIS A 2 -16.82 -5.31 -28.52
CA HIS A 2 -15.58 -5.93 -27.99
C HIS A 2 -14.30 -5.59 -28.79
N LYS A 3 -14.34 -5.61 -30.13
CA LYS A 3 -13.19 -5.24 -30.97
C LYS A 3 -12.74 -3.78 -30.79
N LEU A 4 -13.71 -2.86 -30.68
CA LEU A 4 -13.45 -1.44 -30.46
C LEU A 4 -12.82 -1.20 -29.09
N TYR A 5 -13.34 -1.85 -28.04
CA TYR A 5 -12.74 -1.82 -26.70
C TYR A 5 -11.29 -2.32 -26.70
N LYS A 6 -11.02 -3.44 -27.39
CA LYS A 6 -9.66 -4.00 -27.51
C LYS A 6 -8.70 -3.03 -28.20
N GLN A 7 -9.13 -2.39 -29.29
CA GLN A 7 -8.33 -1.38 -29.99
C GLN A 7 -8.01 -0.17 -29.09
N GLN A 8 -9.01 0.37 -28.38
CA GLN A 8 -8.80 1.48 -27.45
C GLN A 8 -7.85 1.12 -26.30
N LEU A 9 -7.92 -0.13 -25.81
CA LEU A 9 -7.01 -0.64 -24.78
C LEU A 9 -5.57 -0.75 -25.29
N GLU A 10 -5.36 -1.31 -26.48
CA GLU A 10 -4.04 -1.42 -27.11
C GLU A 10 -3.43 -0.03 -27.38
N GLU A 11 -4.24 0.93 -27.81
CA GLU A 11 -3.83 2.31 -28.04
C GLU A 11 -3.43 3.02 -26.73
N MET A 12 -4.23 2.85 -25.67
CA MET A 12 -3.91 3.31 -24.32
C MET A 12 -2.57 2.74 -23.83
N ILE A 13 -2.34 1.43 -23.96
CA ILE A 13 -1.08 0.78 -23.56
C ILE A 13 0.10 1.33 -24.37
N LYS A 14 -0.07 1.53 -25.67
CA LYS A 14 0.97 2.09 -26.56
C LYS A 14 1.34 3.52 -26.15
N LEU A 15 0.34 4.37 -25.90
CA LEU A 15 0.53 5.74 -25.41
C LEU A 15 1.24 5.75 -24.05
N GLN A 16 0.83 4.88 -23.13
CA GLN A 16 1.41 4.76 -21.80
C GLN A 16 2.90 4.37 -21.86
N ASN A 17 3.26 3.38 -22.69
CA ASN A 17 4.65 2.97 -22.90
C ASN A 17 5.49 4.08 -23.57
N SER A 18 4.93 4.78 -24.55
CA SER A 18 5.61 5.92 -25.19
C SER A 18 5.87 7.06 -24.21
N CYS A 19 4.90 7.35 -23.35
CA CYS A 19 5.01 8.37 -22.30
C CYS A 19 6.09 7.99 -21.27
N LEU A 20 6.08 6.75 -20.78
CA LEU A 20 7.11 6.22 -19.88
C LEU A 20 8.52 6.34 -20.47
N CYS A 21 8.72 5.86 -21.70
CA CYS A 21 10.01 5.95 -22.40
C CYS A 21 10.46 7.41 -22.57
N SER A 22 9.52 8.31 -22.87
CA SER A 22 9.80 9.74 -23.03
C SER A 22 10.22 10.39 -21.71
N ILE A 23 9.57 10.05 -20.61
CA ILE A 23 9.92 10.55 -19.28
C ILE A 23 11.26 10.00 -18.80
N GLU A 24 11.56 8.71 -18.98
CA GLU A 24 12.88 8.15 -18.63
C GLU A 24 14.00 8.84 -19.42
N ARG A 25 13.79 9.07 -20.72
CA ARG A 25 14.74 9.81 -21.57
C ARG A 25 14.91 11.25 -21.10
N GLN A 26 13.83 11.95 -20.77
CA GLN A 26 13.90 13.33 -20.29
C GLN A 26 14.55 13.43 -18.90
N LYS A 27 14.29 12.49 -17.98
CA LYS A 27 14.99 12.40 -16.68
C LYS A 27 16.49 12.21 -16.86
N LYS A 28 16.92 11.35 -17.80
CA LYS A 28 18.34 11.15 -18.09
C LYS A 28 18.99 12.45 -18.57
N LYS A 29 18.36 13.13 -19.53
CA LYS A 29 18.82 14.45 -20.02
C LYS A 29 18.85 15.49 -18.89
N PHE A 30 17.87 15.49 -18.01
CA PHE A 30 17.82 16.40 -16.86
C PHE A 30 18.99 16.18 -15.88
N LYS A 31 19.33 14.92 -15.63
CA LYS A 31 20.45 14.53 -14.77
C LYS A 31 21.79 14.96 -15.38
N GLU A 32 21.93 14.86 -16.70
CA GLU A 32 23.09 15.36 -17.44
C GLU A 32 23.15 16.90 -17.38
N LEU A 33 22.04 17.59 -17.67
CA LEU A 33 21.95 19.05 -17.62
C LEU A 33 22.28 19.60 -16.23
N SER A 34 21.77 18.96 -15.17
CA SER A 34 22.03 19.34 -13.77
C SER A 34 23.51 19.16 -13.40
N LYS A 35 24.17 18.11 -13.92
CA LYS A 35 25.62 17.93 -13.74
C LYS A 35 26.42 19.03 -14.44
N SER A 36 26.08 19.33 -15.69
CA SER A 36 26.73 20.40 -16.46
C SER A 36 26.53 21.77 -15.81
N LEU A 37 25.32 22.05 -15.32
CA LEU A 37 25.00 23.30 -14.62
C LEU A 37 25.82 23.44 -13.33
N LYS A 38 25.96 22.38 -12.52
CA LYS A 38 26.81 22.35 -11.33
C LYS A 38 28.30 22.54 -11.65
N GLN A 39 28.74 22.09 -12.81
CA GLN A 39 30.12 22.27 -13.25
C GLN A 39 30.37 23.71 -13.73
N CYS A 40 29.40 24.30 -14.43
CA CYS A 40 29.44 25.70 -14.85
C CYS A 40 29.36 26.66 -13.65
N SER A 41 28.50 26.36 -12.66
CA SER A 41 28.34 27.20 -11.46
C SER A 41 29.60 27.28 -10.59
N ARG A 42 30.49 26.29 -10.67
CA ARG A 42 31.80 26.30 -9.99
C ARG A 42 32.80 27.27 -10.63
N SER A 43 32.55 27.68 -11.87
CA SER A 43 33.42 28.56 -12.65
C SER A 43 32.78 29.93 -12.95
N ALA A 44 31.58 30.19 -12.41
CA ALA A 44 30.73 31.31 -12.80
C ALA A 44 31.12 32.64 -12.12
N ARG A 45 31.04 33.74 -12.88
CA ARG A 45 31.24 35.12 -12.39
C ARG A 45 29.95 35.70 -11.80
N ALA A 46 30.05 36.74 -10.97
CA ALA A 46 28.94 37.33 -10.21
C ALA A 46 27.68 37.68 -11.04
N GLY A 47 27.82 38.09 -12.31
CA GLY A 47 26.70 38.38 -13.21
C GLY A 47 26.03 37.15 -13.85
N GLU A 48 26.70 35.99 -13.88
CA GLU A 48 26.16 34.74 -14.43
C GLU A 48 25.34 33.96 -13.39
N VAL A 49 25.50 34.28 -12.11
CA VAL A 49 24.81 33.63 -10.98
C VAL A 49 23.28 33.81 -11.09
N GLU A 50 22.83 34.95 -11.60
CA GLU A 50 21.40 35.28 -11.73
C GLU A 50 20.75 34.50 -12.88
N GLY A 51 21.43 34.39 -14.02
CA GLY A 51 21.01 33.52 -15.13
C GLY A 51 21.00 32.03 -14.76
N LEU A 52 21.97 31.58 -13.96
CA LEU A 52 22.02 30.21 -13.44
C LEU A 52 20.84 29.90 -12.50
N LYS A 53 20.43 30.86 -11.66
CA LYS A 53 19.25 30.72 -10.78
C LYS A 53 17.96 30.58 -11.60
N LEU A 54 17.77 31.41 -12.63
CA LEU A 54 16.61 31.34 -13.52
C LEU A 54 16.51 29.96 -14.21
N ILE A 55 17.64 29.46 -14.74
CA ILE A 55 17.70 28.13 -15.35
C ILE A 55 17.35 27.04 -14.34
N GLN A 56 17.83 27.16 -13.09
CA GLN A 56 17.52 26.21 -12.04
C GLN A 56 16.04 26.23 -11.62
N GLU A 57 15.38 27.38 -11.62
CA GLU A 57 13.94 27.52 -11.36
C GLU A 57 13.10 26.91 -12.48
N MET A 58 13.40 27.22 -13.74
CA MET A 58 12.75 26.59 -14.90
C MET A 58 12.95 25.07 -14.90
N MET A 59 14.12 24.61 -14.45
CA MET A 59 14.37 23.19 -14.29
C MET A 59 13.47 22.58 -13.19
N LYS A 60 13.27 23.29 -12.09
CA LYS A 60 12.43 22.82 -10.99
C LYS A 60 10.95 22.75 -11.39
N GLU A 61 10.44 23.73 -12.15
CA GLU A 61 9.08 23.70 -12.71
C GLU A 61 8.87 22.52 -13.66
N ARG A 62 9.78 22.32 -14.61
CA ARG A 62 9.73 21.17 -15.53
C ARG A 62 9.74 19.83 -14.77
N GLN A 63 10.51 19.75 -13.67
CA GLN A 63 10.57 18.56 -12.83
C GLN A 63 9.24 18.32 -12.06
N ASN A 64 8.55 19.38 -11.62
CA ASN A 64 7.22 19.27 -11.03
C ASN A 64 6.20 18.75 -12.05
N VAL A 65 6.22 19.23 -13.29
CA VAL A 65 5.36 18.72 -14.37
C VAL A 65 5.62 17.23 -14.63
N PHE A 66 6.88 16.79 -14.64
CA PHE A 66 7.20 15.37 -14.77
C PHE A 66 6.73 14.54 -13.58
N PHE A 67 6.82 15.09 -12.37
CA PHE A 67 6.32 14.42 -11.18
C PHE A 67 4.80 14.24 -11.22
N GLU A 68 4.06 15.25 -11.71
CA GLU A 68 2.63 15.14 -11.95
C GLU A 68 2.33 14.11 -13.04
N MET A 69 3.03 14.13 -14.18
CA MET A 69 2.86 13.13 -15.25
C MET A 69 3.13 11.70 -14.76
N GLU A 70 4.18 11.49 -13.95
CA GLU A 70 4.50 10.19 -13.35
C GLU A 70 3.45 9.70 -12.34
N ALA A 71 2.66 10.59 -11.74
CA ALA A 71 1.60 10.20 -10.82
C ALA A 71 0.44 9.45 -11.51
N PHE A 72 0.31 9.62 -12.83
CA PHE A 72 -0.69 8.97 -13.69
C PHE A 72 -0.14 7.76 -14.46
N LEU A 73 1.18 7.53 -14.40
CA LEU A 73 1.85 6.42 -15.07
C LEU A 73 2.03 5.22 -14.12
N PRO A 74 2.22 4.01 -14.68
CA PRO A 74 2.35 2.82 -13.86
C PRO A 74 3.70 2.83 -13.13
N LYS A 75 3.65 2.63 -11.81
CA LYS A 75 4.84 2.63 -10.95
C LYS A 75 5.40 1.22 -10.83
N LYS A 76 6.73 1.11 -10.80
CA LYS A 76 7.40 -0.16 -10.51
C LYS A 76 7.00 -0.63 -9.11
N ASN A 77 6.53 -1.88 -9.04
CA ASN A 77 6.15 -2.53 -7.78
C ASN A 77 7.31 -2.52 -6.78
N GLY A 78 7.01 -2.30 -5.50
CA GLY A 78 7.97 -2.51 -4.41
C GLY A 78 8.41 -3.98 -4.30
N LEU A 79 9.57 -4.24 -3.70
CA LEU A 79 10.20 -5.58 -3.62
C LEU A 79 9.26 -6.67 -3.10
N TYR A 80 8.56 -6.43 -1.98
CA TYR A 80 7.59 -7.39 -1.42
C TYR A 80 6.46 -7.73 -2.41
N LEU A 81 5.89 -6.71 -3.03
CA LEU A 81 4.77 -6.90 -3.96
C LEU A 81 5.21 -7.65 -5.22
N ASN A 82 6.42 -7.38 -5.70
CA ASN A 82 7.01 -8.09 -6.83
C ASN A 82 7.32 -9.55 -6.48
N LEU A 83 7.70 -9.84 -5.23
CA LEU A 83 7.91 -11.21 -4.77
C LEU A 83 6.59 -11.99 -4.69
N VAL A 84 5.52 -11.37 -4.20
CA VAL A 84 4.23 -12.05 -3.97
C VAL A 84 3.36 -12.12 -5.24
N LEU A 85 3.32 -11.06 -6.04
CA LEU A 85 2.47 -10.95 -7.23
C LEU A 85 3.23 -11.12 -8.56
N GLY A 86 4.56 -11.18 -8.52
CA GLY A 86 5.40 -11.18 -9.73
C GLY A 86 5.38 -9.82 -10.45
N ASN A 87 5.78 -9.85 -11.72
CA ASN A 87 5.90 -8.65 -12.58
C ASN A 87 4.53 -8.16 -13.11
N VAL A 88 3.46 -8.31 -12.33
CA VAL A 88 2.11 -7.87 -12.68
C VAL A 88 1.94 -6.40 -12.31
N ASN A 89 1.53 -5.57 -13.25
CA ASN A 89 1.31 -4.15 -13.00
C ASN A 89 -0.01 -3.92 -12.22
N VAL A 90 0.10 -3.59 -10.93
CA VAL A 90 -1.04 -3.28 -10.06
C VAL A 90 -1.36 -1.78 -10.01
N THR A 91 -0.83 -0.98 -10.94
CA THR A 91 -1.05 0.46 -10.91
C THR A 91 -2.46 0.79 -11.36
N LEU A 92 -3.20 1.44 -10.47
CA LEU A 92 -4.52 2.01 -10.71
C LEU A 92 -4.32 3.39 -11.36
N LEU A 93 -4.58 3.49 -12.66
CA LEU A 93 -4.23 4.68 -13.45
C LEU A 93 -5.18 5.86 -13.22
N SER A 94 -6.45 5.60 -12.90
CA SER A 94 -7.43 6.67 -12.64
C SER A 94 -7.57 6.98 -11.15
N LYS A 95 -7.83 8.25 -10.85
CA LYS A 95 -8.13 8.70 -9.47
C LYS A 95 -9.34 7.95 -8.90
N GLN A 96 -10.35 7.73 -9.76
CA GLN A 96 -11.57 6.99 -9.43
C GLN A 96 -11.25 5.53 -9.08
N ALA A 97 -10.39 4.83 -9.82
CA ALA A 97 -10.01 3.45 -9.50
C ALA A 97 -9.22 3.36 -8.19
N LYS A 98 -8.34 4.34 -7.90
CA LYS A 98 -7.63 4.43 -6.60
C LYS A 98 -8.61 4.58 -5.43
N PHE A 99 -9.61 5.45 -5.55
CA PHE A 99 -10.62 5.64 -4.51
C PHE A 99 -11.52 4.42 -4.36
N ALA A 100 -12.03 3.85 -5.46
CA ALA A 100 -12.87 2.65 -5.42
C ALA A 100 -12.14 1.46 -4.78
N TYR A 101 -10.88 1.23 -5.15
CA TYR A 101 -10.08 0.18 -4.52
C TYR A 101 -9.86 0.43 -3.02
N LYS A 102 -9.61 1.69 -2.62
CA LYS A 102 -9.46 2.06 -1.22
C LYS A 102 -10.75 1.86 -0.44
N ASP A 103 -11.90 2.20 -1.01
CA ASP A 103 -13.21 2.00 -0.41
C ASP A 103 -13.51 0.50 -0.20
N GLU A 104 -13.31 -0.32 -1.23
CA GLU A 104 -13.46 -1.78 -1.14
C GLU A 104 -12.45 -2.42 -0.16
N TYR A 105 -11.25 -1.86 -0.06
CA TYR A 105 -10.28 -2.25 0.96
C TYR A 105 -10.77 -1.94 2.38
N GLU A 106 -11.24 -0.72 2.64
CA GLU A 106 -11.72 -0.32 3.96
C GLU A 106 -12.97 -1.12 4.38
N LYS A 107 -13.92 -1.34 3.46
CA LYS A 107 -15.09 -2.21 3.70
C LYS A 107 -14.68 -3.64 4.06
N PHE A 108 -13.79 -4.23 3.26
CA PHE A 108 -13.26 -5.56 3.55
C PHE A 108 -12.58 -5.62 4.92
N LYS A 109 -11.71 -4.65 5.21
CA LYS A 109 -11.00 -4.56 6.48
C LYS A 109 -11.99 -4.51 7.64
N LEU A 110 -12.99 -3.63 7.58
CA LEU A 110 -13.99 -3.46 8.63
C LEU A 110 -14.83 -4.74 8.83
N TYR A 111 -15.40 -5.28 7.74
CA TYR A 111 -16.26 -6.46 7.79
C TYR A 111 -15.55 -7.67 8.39
N LEU A 112 -14.33 -7.97 7.93
CA LEU A 112 -13.54 -9.09 8.46
C LEU A 112 -13.11 -8.85 9.91
N THR A 113 -12.78 -7.61 10.30
CA THR A 113 -12.40 -7.31 11.68
C THR A 113 -13.57 -7.53 12.64
N ILE A 114 -14.79 -7.17 12.25
CA ILE A 114 -16.00 -7.42 13.04
C ILE A 114 -16.23 -8.93 13.20
N ILE A 115 -16.09 -9.71 12.12
CA ILE A 115 -16.19 -11.18 12.19
C ILE A 115 -15.15 -11.75 13.14
N LEU A 116 -13.89 -11.32 13.04
CA LEU A 116 -12.81 -11.77 13.92
C LEU A 116 -13.08 -11.42 15.39
N LEU A 117 -13.65 -10.24 15.66
CA LEU A 117 -14.04 -9.83 17.00
C LEU A 117 -15.14 -10.72 17.58
N LEU A 118 -16.16 -11.04 16.79
CA LEU A 118 -17.25 -11.92 17.22
C LEU A 118 -16.77 -13.35 17.46
N ILE A 119 -15.97 -13.90 16.54
CA ILE A 119 -15.43 -15.26 16.68
C ILE A 119 -14.52 -15.32 17.92
N SER A 120 -13.59 -14.38 18.11
CA SER A 120 -12.70 -14.37 19.28
C SER A 120 -13.46 -14.23 20.60
N PHE A 121 -14.55 -13.45 20.63
CA PHE A 121 -15.45 -13.38 21.78
C PHE A 121 -16.11 -14.72 22.06
N THR A 122 -16.68 -15.38 21.03
CA THR A 122 -17.30 -16.70 21.16
C THR A 122 -16.29 -17.77 21.57
N CYS A 123 -15.09 -17.81 21.00
CA CYS A 123 -14.01 -18.73 21.40
C CYS A 123 -13.56 -18.51 22.85
N ARG A 124 -13.63 -17.28 23.35
CA ARG A 124 -13.24 -16.98 24.72
C ARG A 124 -14.31 -17.41 25.74
N PHE A 125 -15.57 -17.05 25.49
CA PHE A 125 -16.62 -17.15 26.51
C PHE A 125 -17.57 -18.34 26.33
N LEU A 126 -17.74 -18.85 25.11
CA LEU A 126 -18.78 -19.82 24.78
C LEU A 126 -18.22 -21.18 24.35
N LEU A 127 -17.09 -21.21 23.63
CA LEU A 127 -16.56 -22.43 23.01
C LEU A 127 -15.09 -22.66 23.39
N ASN A 128 -14.80 -23.74 24.11
CA ASN A 128 -13.43 -24.19 24.38
C ASN A 128 -13.08 -25.40 23.51
N SER A 129 -12.94 -25.20 22.20
CA SER A 129 -12.60 -26.26 21.26
C SER A 129 -11.36 -25.89 20.45
N ARG A 130 -10.36 -26.79 20.47
CA ARG A 130 -9.11 -26.64 19.71
C ARG A 130 -9.35 -26.52 18.20
N VAL A 131 -10.39 -27.15 17.67
CA VAL A 131 -10.75 -27.06 16.25
C VAL A 131 -11.19 -25.65 15.90
N ILE A 132 -12.06 -25.05 16.72
CA ILE A 132 -12.54 -23.69 16.52
C ILE A 132 -11.39 -22.68 16.66
N ASP A 133 -10.50 -22.88 17.64
CA ASP A 133 -9.31 -22.04 17.77
C ASP A 133 -8.39 -22.14 16.54
N SER A 134 -8.23 -23.34 15.98
CA SER A 134 -7.40 -23.55 14.78
C SER A 134 -8.01 -22.86 13.56
N LEU A 135 -9.33 -22.97 13.37
CA LEU A 135 -10.05 -22.26 12.31
C LEU A 135 -9.92 -20.74 12.46
N PHE A 136 -10.04 -20.24 13.70
CA PHE A 136 -9.84 -18.82 14.01
C PHE A 136 -8.41 -18.36 13.71
N ASN A 137 -7.39 -19.11 14.12
CA ASN A 137 -5.99 -18.77 13.85
C ASN A 137 -5.66 -18.84 12.35
N PHE A 138 -6.19 -19.83 11.62
CA PHE A 138 -6.08 -19.90 10.17
C PHE A 138 -6.70 -18.67 9.51
N LEU A 139 -7.90 -18.26 9.96
CA LEU A 139 -8.57 -17.06 9.47
C LEU A 139 -7.75 -15.79 9.76
N LEU A 140 -7.11 -15.68 10.93
CA LEU A 140 -6.20 -14.58 11.26
C LEU A 140 -4.98 -14.52 10.33
N VAL A 141 -4.30 -15.65 10.12
CA VAL A 141 -3.15 -15.73 9.18
C VAL A 141 -3.58 -15.26 7.80
N TRP A 142 -4.69 -15.82 7.30
CA TRP A 142 -5.24 -15.44 5.99
C TRP A 142 -5.58 -13.95 5.92
N TYR A 143 -6.20 -13.40 6.97
CA TYR A 143 -6.59 -12.00 7.05
C TYR A 143 -5.37 -11.06 6.99
N TYR A 144 -4.35 -11.26 7.83
CA TYR A 144 -3.16 -10.39 7.83
C TYR A 144 -2.33 -10.51 6.56
N CYS A 145 -2.23 -11.72 5.98
CA CYS A 145 -1.59 -11.90 4.67
C CYS A 145 -2.33 -11.10 3.58
N THR A 146 -3.66 -11.17 3.57
CA THR A 146 -4.50 -10.44 2.60
C THR A 146 -4.37 -8.93 2.79
N LEU A 147 -4.39 -8.44 4.03
CA LEU A 147 -4.15 -7.03 4.34
C LEU A 147 -2.81 -6.57 3.80
N THR A 148 -1.75 -7.33 4.05
CA THR A 148 -0.40 -6.96 3.62
C THR A 148 -0.30 -6.82 2.10
N ILE A 149 -0.97 -7.70 1.34
CA ILE A 149 -1.03 -7.60 -0.13
C ILE A 149 -1.82 -6.35 -0.56
N ARG A 150 -3.02 -6.15 -0.01
CA ARG A 150 -3.88 -5.01 -0.38
C ARG A 150 -3.26 -3.67 0.01
N GLU A 151 -2.67 -3.58 1.20
CA GLU A 151 -1.93 -2.40 1.66
C GLU A 151 -0.68 -2.16 0.81
N GLY A 152 0.01 -3.21 0.39
CA GLY A 152 1.12 -3.10 -0.57
C GLY A 152 0.68 -2.49 -1.91
N ILE A 153 -0.49 -2.90 -2.43
CA ILE A 153 -1.09 -2.31 -3.64
C ILE A 153 -1.41 -0.83 -3.40
N LEU A 154 -1.99 -0.48 -2.24
CA LEU A 154 -2.27 0.91 -1.86
C LEU A 154 -1.00 1.76 -1.80
N VAL A 155 0.07 1.27 -1.16
CA VAL A 155 1.36 1.96 -1.07
C VAL A 155 1.96 2.18 -2.45
N ASN A 156 1.95 1.16 -3.32
CA ASN A 156 2.43 1.30 -4.71
C ASN A 156 1.66 2.38 -5.49
N ASN A 157 0.38 2.56 -5.16
CA ASN A 157 -0.50 3.55 -5.78
C ASN A 157 -0.48 4.94 -5.11
N GLY A 158 0.40 5.17 -4.12
CA GLY A 158 0.63 6.46 -3.48
C GLY A 158 -0.02 6.64 -2.11
N SER A 159 -0.63 5.60 -1.55
CA SER A 159 -1.14 5.64 -0.17
C SER A 159 0.00 5.74 0.83
N ARG A 160 -0.14 6.62 1.83
CA ARG A 160 0.85 6.81 2.90
C ARG A 160 0.53 5.89 4.06
N ILE A 161 0.88 4.62 3.92
CA ILE A 161 0.79 3.64 5.01
C ILE A 161 2.11 3.63 5.77
N LYS A 162 1.99 3.64 7.09
CA LYS A 162 3.08 3.77 8.04
C LYS A 162 3.82 2.42 8.17
N GLY A 163 5.14 2.39 8.06
CA GLY A 163 5.91 1.12 7.98
C GLY A 163 5.74 0.19 9.19
N TRP A 164 5.60 0.75 10.39
CA TRP A 164 5.33 -0.05 11.61
C TRP A 164 3.96 -0.72 11.59
N TRP A 165 2.98 -0.17 10.87
CA TRP A 165 1.66 -0.77 10.70
C TRP A 165 1.77 -2.06 9.89
N VAL A 166 2.52 -2.00 8.79
CA VAL A 166 2.80 -3.19 7.96
C VAL A 166 3.63 -4.22 8.75
N PHE A 167 4.61 -3.77 9.54
CA PHE A 167 5.37 -4.66 10.43
C PHE A 167 4.46 -5.38 11.44
N HIS A 168 3.50 -4.68 12.02
CA HIS A 168 2.53 -5.27 12.95
C HIS A 168 1.67 -6.36 12.28
N HIS A 169 1.30 -6.21 11.01
CA HIS A 169 0.60 -7.27 10.26
C HIS A 169 1.46 -8.53 10.09
N TYR A 170 2.73 -8.38 9.74
CA TYR A 170 3.65 -9.53 9.62
C TYR A 170 3.82 -10.28 10.95
N VAL A 171 4.02 -9.53 12.04
CA VAL A 171 4.13 -10.12 13.38
C VAL A 171 2.84 -10.83 13.77
N SER A 172 1.68 -10.22 13.49
CA SER A 172 0.39 -10.82 13.81
C SER A 172 0.13 -12.09 13.00
N ALA A 173 0.44 -12.10 11.70
CA ALA A 173 0.36 -13.29 10.86
C ALA A 173 1.27 -14.43 11.37
N PHE A 174 2.51 -14.09 11.74
CA PHE A 174 3.46 -15.06 12.29
C PHE A 174 2.96 -15.64 13.61
N LEU A 175 2.53 -14.80 14.55
CA LEU A 175 2.00 -15.24 15.85
C LEU A 175 0.77 -16.13 15.69
N SER A 176 -0.16 -15.79 14.79
CA SER A 176 -1.31 -16.64 14.47
C SER A 176 -0.89 -17.97 13.84
N GLY A 177 0.15 -18.00 13.01
CA GLY A 177 0.71 -19.24 12.46
C GLY A 177 1.34 -20.13 13.53
N VAL A 178 2.03 -19.54 14.50
CA VAL A 178 2.55 -20.24 15.68
C VAL A 178 1.40 -20.83 16.49
N MET A 179 0.35 -20.06 16.79
CA MET A 179 -0.83 -20.55 17.52
C MET A 179 -1.63 -21.62 16.76
N LEU A 180 -1.65 -21.55 15.43
CA LEU A 180 -2.26 -22.56 14.57
C LEU A 180 -1.54 -23.90 14.68
N THR A 181 -0.21 -23.88 14.61
CA THR A 181 0.62 -25.09 14.63
C THR A 181 0.96 -25.59 16.03
N TRP A 182 0.68 -24.80 17.08
CA TRP A 182 0.98 -25.17 18.46
C TRP A 182 0.13 -26.39 18.89
N PRO A 183 0.76 -27.49 19.31
CA PRO A 183 0.04 -28.67 19.80
C PRO A 183 -0.74 -28.41 21.10
N ASP A 184 -1.85 -29.11 21.30
CA ASP A 184 -2.73 -28.91 22.45
C ASP A 184 -2.12 -29.49 23.75
N TYR A 185 -1.18 -28.75 24.33
CA TYR A 185 -0.52 -29.05 25.60
C TYR A 185 -0.85 -27.97 26.64
N LEU A 186 -0.47 -28.24 27.89
CA LEU A 186 -0.70 -27.33 29.03
C LEU A 186 -0.26 -25.88 28.73
N MET A 187 0.88 -25.70 28.06
CA MET A 187 1.40 -24.38 27.70
C MET A 187 0.49 -23.63 26.72
N TYR A 188 -0.10 -24.33 25.75
CA TYR A 188 -1.08 -23.74 24.83
C TYR A 188 -2.30 -23.25 25.60
N GLN A 189 -2.86 -24.09 26.47
CA GLN A 189 -4.05 -23.76 27.27
C GLN A 189 -3.78 -22.57 28.22
N MET A 190 -2.58 -22.49 28.81
CA MET A 190 -2.16 -21.38 29.65
C MET A 190 -2.01 -20.05 28.90
N PHE A 191 -1.69 -20.07 27.60
CA PHE A 191 -1.46 -18.88 26.76
C PHE A 191 -2.68 -18.51 25.89
N ARG A 192 -3.58 -19.46 25.63
CA ARG A 192 -4.76 -19.33 24.76
C ARG A 192 -5.57 -18.09 25.07
N ASN A 193 -5.93 -17.88 26.33
CA ASN A 193 -6.80 -16.78 26.73
C ASN A 193 -6.12 -15.41 26.58
N GLN A 194 -4.80 -15.34 26.75
CA GLN A 194 -4.00 -14.13 26.53
C GLN A 194 -4.00 -13.80 25.04
N PHE A 195 -3.79 -14.80 24.18
CA PHE A 195 -3.84 -14.62 22.73
C PHE A 195 -5.24 -14.19 22.24
N LEU A 196 -6.31 -14.83 22.71
CA LEU A 196 -7.69 -14.44 22.36
C LEU A 196 -8.02 -13.02 22.84
N SER A 197 -7.61 -12.64 24.07
CA SER A 197 -7.72 -11.25 24.56
C SER A 197 -7.00 -10.27 23.63
N TYR A 198 -5.79 -10.61 23.22
CA TYR A 198 -4.97 -9.80 22.34
C TYR A 198 -5.63 -9.63 20.97
N SER A 199 -6.14 -10.71 20.36
CA SER A 199 -6.87 -10.64 19.10
C SER A 199 -8.14 -9.77 19.21
N MET A 200 -8.89 -9.89 20.31
CA MET A 200 -10.04 -9.02 20.56
C MET A 200 -9.64 -7.55 20.67
N TYR A 201 -8.56 -7.25 21.41
CA TYR A 201 -8.05 -5.88 21.56
C TYR A 201 -7.61 -5.30 20.22
N GLN A 202 -6.86 -6.06 19.43
CA GLN A 202 -6.46 -5.67 18.08
C GLN A 202 -7.67 -5.35 17.20
N SER A 203 -8.66 -6.26 17.14
CA SER A 203 -9.85 -6.04 16.33
C SER A 203 -10.63 -4.81 16.76
N LYS A 204 -10.76 -4.56 18.07
CA LYS A 204 -11.38 -3.34 18.60
C LYS A 204 -10.61 -2.09 18.20
N PHE A 205 -9.29 -2.11 18.30
CA PHE A 205 -8.45 -0.99 17.90
C PHE A 205 -8.62 -0.65 16.42
N ILE A 206 -8.58 -1.65 15.54
CA ILE A 206 -8.77 -1.48 14.10
C ILE A 206 -10.16 -0.90 13.81
N VAL A 207 -11.22 -1.47 14.40
CA VAL A 207 -12.59 -0.97 14.25
C VAL A 207 -12.69 0.49 14.67
N LEU A 208 -12.19 0.85 15.85
CA LEU A 208 -12.23 2.21 16.36
C LEU A 208 -11.51 3.19 15.42
N THR A 209 -10.30 2.83 14.99
CA THR A 209 -9.53 3.69 14.06
C THR A 209 -10.24 3.87 12.73
N SER A 210 -10.85 2.81 12.17
CA SER A 210 -11.64 2.88 10.95
C SER A 210 -12.85 3.82 11.10
N PHE A 211 -13.61 3.71 12.19
CA PHE A 211 -14.74 4.60 12.48
C PHE A 211 -14.30 6.05 12.65
N THR A 212 -13.20 6.31 13.36
CA THR A 212 -12.67 7.67 13.51
C THR A 212 -12.30 8.28 12.16
N THR A 213 -11.68 7.52 11.25
CA THR A 213 -11.37 8.03 9.90
C THR A 213 -12.60 8.25 9.02
N HIS A 214 -13.64 7.42 9.09
CA HIS A 214 -14.85 7.61 8.30
C HIS A 214 -15.68 8.80 8.80
N VAL A 215 -15.83 8.93 10.13
CA VAL A 215 -16.57 10.05 10.74
C VAL A 215 -15.85 11.40 10.50
N PHE A 216 -14.51 11.43 10.50
CA PHE A 216 -13.78 12.66 10.20
C PHE A 216 -13.87 13.09 8.72
N VAL A 217 -14.04 12.15 7.80
CA VAL A 217 -14.17 12.44 6.35
C VAL A 217 -15.59 12.92 6.01
N GLU A 218 -16.61 12.51 6.76
CA GLU A 218 -17.98 13.01 6.58
C GLU A 218 -18.24 14.37 7.23
N LEU A 219 -17.43 14.78 8.21
CA LEU A 219 -17.63 16.03 8.96
C LEU A 219 -16.88 17.26 8.44
N PHE A 220 -15.99 17.10 7.44
CA PHE A 220 -15.27 18.22 6.84
C PHE A 220 -15.24 18.09 5.30
N PRO A 221 -16.03 18.90 4.55
CA PRO A 221 -15.97 18.97 3.10
C PRO A 221 -14.67 19.61 2.57
#